data_AF-A0A6A3HG50-F1
#
_entry.id   AF-A0A6A3HG50-F1
#
_cell.length_a   1.000
_cell.length_b   1.000
_cell.length_c   1.000
_cell.angle_alpha   90.00
_cell.angle_beta   90.00
_cell.angle_gamma   90.00
#
_symmetry.space_group_name_H-M   'P 1'
#
loop_
_entity.id
_entity.type
_entity.pdbx_description
1 polymer ?
#
loop_
_entity_poly.entity_id
_entity_poly.type
_entity_poly.pdbx_seq_one_letter_code
_entity_poly.pdbx_strand_id
1 'polypeptide(L)'
;MNNLTREVDERKKKLEDRDNEVATREKSMENKEEELQVKAEELQSHEAKLKEEDRRLQNVTHRLQREREQWAADKKKRERPSREKQQGGRISLRHAKILNEMKRQTRLLEEQFKNNGYPAAFKELEANRSRIDEERVAMQAERDGVGTQLESMKAALEAVKTENSGLQDTIARLELYLSMFKLSAVTEKAIEEFTEWNAVIRDGNTSTMQKKRDFILGKMKEAFGSKMADAEEFKALAVEFWEKRNELVHDKTGTVIHSMDHGRYVCVCAKIMEALAAFERAILL
;
A
#
# COMPACT_ATOMS: atom_id res chain seq x y z
N MET A 1 147.32 -92.58 -66.91
CA MET A 1 146.26 -92.92 -65.93
C MET A 1 146.02 -91.82 -64.88
N ASN A 2 146.20 -90.52 -65.17
CA ASN A 2 145.98 -89.44 -64.18
C ASN A 2 144.90 -88.40 -64.58
N ASN A 3 144.37 -88.43 -65.81
CA ASN A 3 143.32 -87.49 -66.27
C ASN A 3 141.88 -88.01 -66.08
N LEU A 4 141.64 -89.33 -66.06
CA LEU A 4 140.29 -89.89 -65.92
C LEU A 4 139.74 -89.80 -64.49
N THR A 5 140.58 -89.91 -63.46
CA THR A 5 140.14 -89.90 -62.05
C THR A 5 139.65 -88.52 -61.61
N ARG A 6 140.29 -87.44 -62.11
CA ARG A 6 139.89 -86.05 -61.82
C ARG A 6 138.56 -85.67 -62.50
N GLU A 7 138.31 -86.18 -63.70
CA GLU A 7 137.07 -85.94 -64.45
C GLU A 7 135.86 -86.64 -63.81
N VAL A 8 136.06 -87.81 -63.21
CA VAL A 8 135.03 -88.54 -62.45
C VAL A 8 134.69 -87.81 -61.14
N ASP A 9 135.68 -87.33 -60.40
CA ASP A 9 135.44 -86.59 -59.15
C ASP A 9 134.78 -85.21 -59.40
N GLU A 10 135.16 -84.49 -60.47
CA GLU A 10 134.48 -83.25 -60.88
C GLU A 10 133.04 -83.50 -61.34
N ARG A 11 132.78 -84.61 -62.06
CA ARG A 11 131.41 -85.00 -62.46
C ARG A 11 130.56 -85.43 -61.26
N LYS A 12 131.14 -86.14 -60.28
CA LYS A 12 130.46 -86.55 -59.06
C LYS A 12 130.07 -85.36 -58.20
N LYS A 13 130.98 -84.39 -58.02
CA LYS A 13 130.68 -83.14 -57.31
C LYS A 13 129.60 -82.31 -58.01
N LYS A 14 129.63 -82.21 -59.34
CA LYS A 14 128.56 -81.54 -60.11
C LYS A 14 127.20 -82.23 -60.02
N LEU A 15 127.17 -83.55 -59.85
CA LEU A 15 125.95 -84.32 -59.62
C LEU A 15 125.40 -84.04 -58.22
N GLU A 16 126.26 -84.04 -57.20
CA GLU A 16 125.87 -83.77 -55.81
C GLU A 16 125.39 -82.31 -55.61
N ASP A 17 126.07 -81.33 -56.24
CA ASP A 17 125.64 -79.93 -56.23
C ASP A 17 124.28 -79.76 -56.93
N ARG A 18 124.04 -80.50 -58.03
CA ARG A 18 122.74 -80.52 -58.73
C ARG A 18 121.64 -81.17 -57.90
N ASP A 19 121.92 -82.28 -57.22
CA ASP A 19 120.94 -82.95 -56.37
C ASP A 19 120.56 -82.08 -55.17
N ASN A 20 121.52 -81.35 -54.58
CA ASN A 20 121.25 -80.38 -53.53
C ASN A 20 120.42 -79.17 -54.05
N GLU A 21 120.66 -78.71 -55.28
CA GLU A 21 119.86 -77.65 -55.91
C GLU A 21 118.42 -78.12 -56.26
N VAL A 22 118.26 -79.38 -56.66
CA VAL A 22 116.94 -79.99 -56.90
C VAL A 22 116.19 -80.16 -55.59
N ALA A 23 116.83 -80.70 -54.54
CA ALA A 23 116.21 -80.88 -53.23
C ALA A 23 115.77 -79.55 -52.60
N THR A 24 116.55 -78.48 -52.77
CA THR A 24 116.17 -77.14 -52.29
C THR A 24 115.03 -76.53 -53.11
N ARG A 25 114.97 -76.78 -54.43
CA ARG A 25 113.82 -76.38 -55.26
C ARG A 25 112.56 -77.17 -54.91
N GLU A 26 112.65 -78.48 -54.70
CA GLU A 26 111.53 -79.32 -54.28
C GLU A 26 110.96 -78.86 -52.95
N LYS A 27 111.82 -78.62 -51.96
CA LYS A 27 111.39 -78.08 -50.66
C LYS A 27 110.77 -76.68 -50.78
N SER A 28 111.27 -75.83 -51.69
CA SER A 28 110.65 -74.52 -51.96
C SER A 28 109.30 -74.64 -52.67
N MET A 29 109.10 -75.67 -53.51
CA MET A 29 107.84 -75.92 -54.20
C MET A 29 106.80 -76.49 -53.22
N GLU A 30 107.21 -77.41 -52.36
CA GLU A 30 106.39 -77.99 -51.28
C GLU A 30 105.89 -76.89 -50.33
N ASN A 31 106.78 -76.00 -49.85
CA ASN A 31 106.38 -74.87 -49.02
C ASN A 31 105.40 -73.92 -49.73
N LYS A 32 105.54 -73.71 -51.05
CA LYS A 32 104.60 -72.87 -51.83
C LYS A 32 103.26 -73.54 -52.03
N GLU A 33 103.25 -74.86 -52.17
CA GLU A 33 102.03 -75.66 -52.30
C GLU A 33 101.24 -75.66 -50.98
N GLU A 34 101.92 -75.79 -49.84
CA GLU A 34 101.33 -75.61 -48.51
C GLU A 34 100.74 -74.19 -48.33
N GLU A 35 101.47 -73.13 -48.70
CA GLU A 35 100.96 -71.75 -48.65
C GLU A 35 99.73 -71.53 -49.55
N LEU A 36 99.70 -72.13 -50.74
CA LEU A 36 98.56 -72.05 -51.66
C LEU A 36 97.35 -72.81 -51.11
N GLN A 37 97.58 -73.94 -50.44
CA GLN A 37 96.51 -74.71 -49.82
C GLN A 37 95.86 -73.96 -48.65
N VAL A 38 96.67 -73.32 -47.78
CA VAL A 38 96.15 -72.45 -46.71
C VAL A 38 95.34 -71.29 -47.28
N LYS A 39 95.83 -70.62 -48.34
CA LYS A 39 95.08 -69.54 -49.00
C LYS A 39 93.77 -70.01 -49.64
N ALA A 40 93.73 -71.22 -50.19
CA ALA A 40 92.51 -71.80 -50.74
C ALA A 40 91.46 -72.07 -49.66
N GLU A 41 91.89 -72.58 -48.50
CA GLU A 41 91.03 -72.79 -47.33
C GLU A 41 90.51 -71.47 -46.75
N GLU A 42 91.36 -70.45 -46.67
CA GLU A 42 90.96 -69.09 -46.26
C GLU A 42 89.92 -68.49 -47.23
N LEU A 43 90.12 -68.64 -48.55
CA LEU A 43 89.16 -68.17 -49.55
C LEU A 43 87.82 -68.90 -49.46
N GLN A 44 87.81 -70.22 -49.24
CA GLN A 44 86.57 -70.96 -49.00
C GLN A 44 85.85 -70.48 -47.74
N SER A 45 86.58 -70.19 -46.67
CA SER A 45 86.03 -69.62 -45.44
C SER A 45 85.42 -68.22 -45.67
N HIS A 46 86.09 -67.38 -46.45
CA HIS A 46 85.58 -66.06 -46.83
C HIS A 46 84.32 -66.15 -47.71
N GLU A 47 84.30 -67.07 -48.67
CA GLU A 47 83.12 -67.30 -49.52
C GLU A 47 81.91 -67.77 -48.70
N ALA A 48 82.12 -68.66 -47.72
CA ALA A 48 81.06 -69.10 -46.82
C ALA A 48 80.52 -67.95 -45.96
N LYS A 49 81.39 -67.07 -45.45
CA LYS A 49 80.98 -65.86 -44.70
C LYS A 49 80.19 -64.88 -45.57
N LEU A 50 80.60 -64.69 -46.83
CA LEU A 50 79.90 -63.81 -47.76
C LEU A 50 78.48 -64.33 -48.06
N LYS A 51 78.32 -65.64 -48.30
CA LYS A 51 77.01 -66.27 -48.52
C LYS A 51 76.08 -66.13 -47.31
N GLU A 52 76.61 -66.24 -46.10
CA GLU A 52 75.83 -66.04 -44.87
C GLU A 52 75.42 -64.56 -44.69
N GLU A 53 76.30 -63.61 -45.01
CA GLU A 53 75.96 -62.18 -44.99
C GLU A 53 74.92 -61.80 -46.05
N ASP A 54 75.01 -62.34 -47.26
CA ASP A 54 73.97 -62.15 -48.29
C ASP A 54 72.60 -62.67 -47.82
N ARG A 55 72.58 -63.83 -47.15
CA ARG A 55 71.36 -64.38 -46.56
C ARG A 55 70.80 -63.48 -45.44
N ARG A 56 71.67 -62.89 -44.62
CA ARG A 56 71.27 -61.93 -43.57
C ARG A 56 70.68 -60.65 -44.19
N LEU A 57 71.31 -60.10 -45.21
CA LEU A 57 70.84 -58.91 -45.92
C LEU A 57 69.49 -59.13 -46.59
N GLN A 58 69.28 -60.30 -47.22
CA GLN A 58 67.97 -60.67 -47.78
C GLN A 58 66.88 -60.70 -46.70
N ASN A 59 67.18 -61.28 -45.52
CA ASN A 59 66.24 -61.30 -44.39
C ASN A 59 65.92 -59.90 -43.87
N VAL A 60 66.92 -59.03 -43.75
CA VAL A 60 66.73 -57.62 -43.34
C VAL A 60 65.85 -56.88 -44.35
N THR A 61 66.09 -57.09 -45.64
CA THR A 61 65.32 -56.47 -46.72
C THR A 61 63.85 -56.88 -46.67
N HIS A 62 63.56 -58.18 -46.51
CA HIS A 62 62.19 -58.68 -46.35
C HIS A 62 61.50 -58.16 -45.09
N ARG A 63 62.24 -57.95 -44.00
CA ARG A 63 61.70 -57.37 -42.77
C ARG A 63 61.34 -55.89 -42.95
N LEU A 64 62.25 -55.11 -43.52
CA LEU A 64 62.02 -53.68 -43.78
C LEU A 64 60.86 -53.46 -44.75
N GLN A 65 60.71 -54.33 -45.75
CA GLN A 65 59.57 -54.26 -46.67
C GLN A 65 58.24 -54.51 -45.96
N ARG A 66 58.17 -55.51 -45.08
CA ARG A 66 56.97 -55.75 -44.24
C ARG A 66 56.66 -54.58 -43.32
N GLU A 67 57.68 -54.01 -42.68
CA GLU A 67 57.50 -52.83 -41.81
C GLU A 67 56.99 -51.63 -42.61
N ARG A 68 57.46 -51.43 -43.85
CA ARG A 68 57.00 -50.37 -44.74
C ARG A 68 55.54 -50.55 -45.19
N GLU A 69 55.16 -51.77 -45.55
CA GLU A 69 53.77 -52.11 -45.90
C GLU A 69 52.82 -51.93 -44.71
N GLN A 70 53.25 -52.35 -43.52
CA GLN A 70 52.49 -52.17 -42.29
C GLN A 70 52.31 -50.69 -41.94
N TRP A 71 53.36 -49.89 -42.06
CA TRP A 71 53.28 -48.45 -41.83
C TRP A 71 52.38 -47.74 -42.85
N ALA A 72 52.44 -48.14 -44.13
CA ALA A 72 51.54 -47.63 -45.16
C ALA A 72 50.08 -48.00 -44.90
N ALA A 73 49.82 -49.24 -44.45
CA ALA A 73 48.48 -49.70 -44.08
C ALA A 73 47.92 -48.92 -42.89
N ASP A 74 48.75 -48.68 -41.86
CA ASP A 74 48.35 -47.93 -40.67
C ASP A 74 48.14 -46.43 -40.95
N LYS A 75 48.97 -45.83 -41.80
CA LYS A 75 48.76 -44.46 -42.30
C LYS A 75 47.42 -44.34 -43.02
N LYS A 76 47.10 -45.28 -43.91
CA LYS A 76 45.82 -45.31 -44.64
C LYS A 76 44.61 -45.49 -43.71
N LYS A 77 44.75 -46.22 -42.61
CA LYS A 77 43.70 -46.34 -41.57
C LYS A 77 43.51 -45.02 -40.80
N ARG A 78 44.57 -44.26 -40.55
CA ARG A 78 44.50 -42.94 -39.87
C ARG A 78 43.93 -41.83 -40.76
N GLU A 79 44.23 -41.85 -42.06
CA GLU A 79 43.75 -40.84 -43.02
C GLU A 79 42.31 -41.08 -43.48
N ARG A 80 41.79 -42.31 -43.38
CA ARG A 80 40.35 -42.55 -43.57
C ARG A 80 39.60 -41.71 -42.54
N PRO A 81 38.66 -40.83 -42.97
CA PRO A 81 37.90 -40.04 -42.03
C PRO A 81 37.16 -40.99 -41.10
N SER A 82 37.56 -40.99 -39.82
CA SER A 82 36.89 -41.78 -38.80
C SER A 82 35.41 -41.44 -38.82
N ARG A 83 34.55 -42.46 -38.68
CA ARG A 83 33.09 -42.29 -38.59
C ARG A 83 32.70 -41.22 -37.56
N GLU A 84 33.52 -41.07 -36.52
CA GLU A 84 33.43 -40.06 -35.47
C GLU A 84 33.54 -38.62 -35.99
N LYS A 85 34.45 -38.33 -36.93
CA LYS A 85 34.59 -36.97 -37.52
C LYS A 85 33.40 -36.63 -38.41
N GLN A 86 32.88 -37.60 -39.18
CA GLN A 86 31.68 -37.40 -39.99
C GLN A 86 30.42 -37.23 -39.11
N GLN A 87 30.34 -37.99 -38.00
CA GLN A 87 29.26 -37.88 -37.05
C GLN A 87 29.28 -36.53 -36.32
N GLY A 88 30.46 -36.05 -35.91
CA GLY A 88 30.65 -34.71 -35.34
C GLY A 88 30.18 -33.60 -36.28
N GLY A 89 30.50 -33.68 -37.58
CA GLY A 89 30.00 -32.74 -38.59
C GLY A 89 28.48 -32.76 -38.75
N ARG A 90 27.86 -33.96 -38.75
CA ARG A 90 26.39 -34.11 -38.80
C ARG A 90 25.70 -33.57 -37.55
N ILE A 91 26.28 -33.77 -36.37
CA ILE A 91 25.79 -33.25 -35.10
C ILE A 91 25.87 -31.72 -35.09
N SER A 92 27.01 -31.15 -35.50
CA SER A 92 27.19 -29.70 -35.62
C SER A 92 26.16 -29.07 -36.55
N LEU A 93 25.90 -29.68 -37.71
CA LEU A 93 24.88 -29.20 -38.65
C LEU A 93 23.45 -29.28 -38.05
N ARG A 94 23.12 -30.34 -37.31
CA ARG A 94 21.84 -30.46 -36.63
C ARG A 94 21.67 -29.39 -35.54
N HIS A 95 22.70 -29.14 -34.73
CA HIS A 95 22.69 -28.08 -33.74
C HIS A 95 22.49 -26.69 -34.37
N ALA A 96 23.17 -26.40 -35.48
CA ALA A 96 23.00 -25.13 -36.19
C ALA A 96 21.57 -24.94 -36.72
N LYS A 97 20.95 -26.00 -37.26
CA LYS A 97 19.54 -25.97 -37.70
C LYS A 97 18.58 -25.68 -36.55
N ILE A 98 18.75 -26.37 -35.41
CA ILE A 98 17.92 -26.17 -34.23
C ILE A 98 18.04 -24.72 -33.73
N LEU A 99 19.27 -24.21 -33.61
CA LEU A 99 19.51 -22.84 -33.16
C LEU A 99 18.86 -21.80 -34.07
N ASN A 100 18.94 -22.00 -35.38
CA ASN A 100 18.32 -21.08 -36.34
C ASN A 100 16.79 -21.12 -36.28
N GLU A 101 16.19 -22.30 -36.12
CA GLU A 101 14.74 -22.42 -35.96
C GLU A 101 14.27 -21.78 -34.64
N MET A 102 15.01 -21.98 -33.54
CA MET A 102 14.69 -21.30 -32.27
C MET A 102 14.73 -19.77 -32.42
N LYS A 103 15.77 -19.22 -33.06
CA LYS A 103 15.86 -17.77 -33.34
C LYS A 103 14.69 -17.27 -34.18
N ARG A 104 14.26 -18.06 -35.17
CA ARG A 104 13.09 -17.73 -35.99
C ARG A 104 11.81 -17.72 -35.16
N GLN A 105 11.60 -18.73 -34.32
CA GLN A 105 10.44 -18.81 -33.44
C GLN A 105 10.40 -17.66 -32.43
N THR A 106 11.54 -17.28 -31.84
CA THR A 106 11.63 -16.10 -30.96
C THR A 106 11.18 -14.83 -31.67
N ARG A 107 11.64 -14.60 -32.91
CA ARG A 107 11.20 -13.43 -33.69
C ARG A 107 9.71 -13.43 -33.99
N LEU A 108 9.16 -14.59 -34.36
CA LEU A 108 7.71 -14.74 -34.61
C LEU A 108 6.89 -14.45 -33.34
N LEU A 109 7.35 -14.93 -32.19
CA LEU A 109 6.71 -14.65 -30.90
C LEU A 109 6.77 -13.15 -30.54
N GLU A 110 7.91 -12.50 -30.74
CA GLU A 110 8.05 -11.04 -30.52
C GLU A 110 7.14 -10.23 -31.46
N GLU A 111 7.02 -10.64 -32.72
CA GLU A 111 6.17 -9.98 -33.71
C GLU A 111 4.69 -10.20 -33.41
N GLN A 112 4.29 -11.42 -33.00
CA GLN A 112 2.95 -11.68 -32.48
C GLN A 112 2.67 -10.84 -31.22
N PHE A 113 3.64 -10.71 -30.32
CA PHE A 113 3.46 -9.89 -29.11
C PHE A 113 3.25 -8.41 -29.43
N LYS A 114 3.93 -7.89 -30.45
CA LYS A 114 3.73 -6.50 -30.91
C LYS A 114 2.38 -6.32 -31.60
N ASN A 115 1.93 -7.32 -32.35
CA ASN A 115 0.75 -7.24 -33.21
C ASN A 115 -0.56 -7.69 -32.55
N ASN A 116 -0.51 -8.40 -31.42
CA ASN A 116 -1.69 -8.94 -30.75
C ASN A 116 -2.53 -7.91 -29.98
N GLY A 117 -2.17 -6.63 -30.04
CA GLY A 117 -2.95 -5.55 -29.43
C GLY A 117 -2.84 -5.46 -27.90
N TYR A 118 -2.25 -6.44 -27.19
CA TYR A 118 -2.05 -6.35 -25.74
C TYR A 118 -1.28 -5.08 -25.33
N PRO A 119 -0.17 -4.68 -25.99
CA PRO A 119 0.53 -3.46 -25.61
C PRO A 119 -0.34 -2.20 -25.72
N ALA A 120 -1.23 -2.15 -26.70
CA ALA A 120 -2.17 -1.03 -26.86
C ALA A 120 -3.26 -1.05 -25.78
N ALA A 121 -3.86 -2.23 -25.53
CA ALA A 121 -4.86 -2.41 -24.50
C ALA A 121 -4.32 -2.10 -23.09
N PHE A 122 -3.07 -2.46 -22.79
CA PHE A 122 -2.43 -2.10 -21.52
C PHE A 122 -2.25 -0.59 -21.36
N LYS A 123 -1.79 0.12 -22.41
CA LYS A 123 -1.69 1.58 -22.38
C LYS A 123 -3.06 2.25 -22.21
N GLU A 124 -4.09 1.72 -22.87
CA GLU A 124 -5.45 2.24 -22.74
C GLU A 124 -6.01 2.01 -21.32
N LEU A 125 -5.76 0.85 -20.73
CA LEU A 125 -6.12 0.57 -19.34
C LEU A 125 -5.39 1.50 -18.36
N GLU A 126 -4.10 1.76 -18.60
CA GLU A 126 -3.32 2.69 -17.78
C GLU A 126 -3.87 4.12 -17.88
N ALA A 127 -4.19 4.58 -19.09
CA ALA A 127 -4.82 5.89 -19.30
C ALA A 127 -6.21 5.97 -18.65
N ASN A 128 -7.03 4.93 -18.79
CA ASN A 128 -8.35 4.86 -18.15
C ASN A 128 -8.24 4.88 -16.63
N ARG A 129 -7.24 4.20 -16.06
CA ARG A 129 -6.97 4.24 -14.62
C ARG A 129 -6.64 5.65 -14.15
N SER A 130 -5.73 6.34 -14.85
CA SER A 130 -5.41 7.74 -14.52
C SER A 130 -6.63 8.65 -14.57
N ARG A 131 -7.49 8.50 -15.60
CA ARG A 131 -8.74 9.28 -15.70
C ARG A 131 -9.68 9.01 -14.52
N ILE A 132 -9.85 7.75 -14.13
CA ILE A 132 -10.70 7.38 -12.98
C ILE A 132 -10.15 7.97 -11.68
N ASP A 133 -8.83 7.99 -11.50
CA ASP A 133 -8.20 8.56 -10.31
C ASP A 133 -8.41 10.09 -10.27
N GLU A 134 -8.30 10.79 -11.41
CA GLU A 134 -8.62 12.22 -11.54
C GLU A 134 -10.10 12.51 -11.23
N GLU A 135 -11.03 11.73 -11.82
CA GLU A 135 -12.46 11.85 -11.56
C GLU A 135 -12.79 11.63 -10.08
N ARG A 136 -12.13 10.68 -9.41
CA ARG A 136 -12.29 10.43 -7.97
C ARG A 136 -11.85 11.63 -7.12
N VAL A 137 -10.74 12.26 -7.46
CA VAL A 137 -10.25 13.45 -6.76
C VAL A 137 -11.24 14.62 -6.94
N ALA A 138 -11.75 14.82 -8.15
CA ALA A 138 -12.74 15.86 -8.43
C ALA A 138 -14.05 15.62 -7.63
N MET A 139 -14.59 14.40 -7.66
CA MET A 139 -15.80 14.05 -6.90
C MET A 139 -15.60 14.21 -5.39
N GLN A 140 -14.42 13.88 -4.88
CA GLN A 140 -14.11 14.08 -3.46
C GLN A 140 -14.10 15.57 -3.11
N ALA A 141 -13.50 16.42 -3.95
CA ALA A 141 -13.51 17.87 -3.76
C ALA A 141 -14.94 18.46 -3.82
N GLU A 142 -15.79 18.00 -4.73
CA GLU A 142 -17.20 18.39 -4.79
C GLU A 142 -17.95 17.99 -3.52
N ARG A 143 -17.74 16.75 -3.06
CA ARG A 143 -18.35 16.25 -1.82
C ARG A 143 -17.92 17.06 -0.61
N ASP A 144 -16.63 17.39 -0.51
CA ASP A 144 -16.11 18.20 0.59
C ASP A 144 -16.68 19.63 0.53
N GLY A 145 -16.80 20.20 -0.66
CA GLY A 145 -17.49 21.48 -0.90
C GLY A 145 -18.94 21.45 -0.40
N VAL A 146 -19.73 20.44 -0.80
CA VAL A 146 -21.11 20.26 -0.32
C VAL A 146 -21.15 20.04 1.19
N GLY A 147 -20.21 19.29 1.75
CA GLY A 147 -20.08 19.10 3.20
C GLY A 147 -19.89 20.42 3.95
N THR A 148 -19.03 21.29 3.44
CA THR A 148 -18.83 22.63 4.04
C THR A 148 -20.07 23.51 3.96
N GLN A 149 -20.80 23.47 2.84
CA GLN A 149 -22.06 24.20 2.68
C GLN A 149 -23.12 23.68 3.66
N LEU A 150 -23.24 22.36 3.82
CA LEU A 150 -24.20 21.75 4.73
C LEU A 150 -23.95 22.17 6.18
N GLU A 151 -22.69 22.15 6.63
CA GLU A 151 -22.33 22.60 7.98
C GLU A 151 -22.59 24.10 8.18
N SER A 152 -22.35 24.93 7.16
CA SER A 152 -22.70 26.36 7.20
C SER A 152 -24.22 26.58 7.32
N MET A 153 -25.03 25.85 6.54
CA MET A 153 -26.49 25.92 6.62
C MET A 153 -27.01 25.44 7.97
N LYS A 154 -26.41 24.39 8.54
CA LYS A 154 -26.76 23.89 9.86
C LYS A 154 -26.46 24.92 10.96
N ALA A 155 -25.31 25.59 10.88
CA ALA A 155 -24.96 26.66 11.81
C ALA A 155 -25.94 27.85 11.69
N ALA A 156 -26.30 28.25 10.47
CA ALA A 156 -27.29 29.30 10.23
C ALA A 156 -28.67 28.93 10.80
N LEU A 157 -29.10 27.68 10.63
CA LEU A 157 -30.37 27.19 11.18
C LEU A 157 -30.39 27.25 12.72
N GLU A 158 -29.31 26.83 13.38
CA GLU A 158 -29.23 26.90 14.85
C GLU A 158 -29.20 28.34 15.37
N ALA A 159 -28.56 29.26 14.65
CA ALA A 159 -28.60 30.68 14.96
C ALA A 159 -30.04 31.23 14.89
N VAL A 160 -30.77 30.92 13.82
CA VAL A 160 -32.18 31.33 13.65
C VAL A 160 -33.07 30.74 14.74
N LYS A 161 -32.87 29.47 15.14
CA LYS A 161 -33.63 28.87 16.24
C LYS A 161 -33.42 29.63 17.55
N THR A 162 -32.18 30.02 17.82
CA THR A 162 -31.81 30.74 19.04
C THR A 162 -32.42 32.15 19.05
N GLU A 163 -32.39 32.85 17.90
CA GLU A 163 -33.06 34.14 17.75
C GLU A 163 -34.57 34.02 17.94
N ASN A 164 -35.20 33.01 17.34
CA ASN A 164 -36.63 32.79 17.46
C ASN A 164 -37.06 32.52 18.92
N SER A 165 -36.27 31.75 19.68
CA SER A 165 -36.54 31.59 21.12
C SER A 165 -36.46 32.92 21.89
N GLY A 166 -35.48 33.78 21.58
CA GLY A 166 -35.36 35.09 22.22
C GLY A 166 -36.52 36.04 21.87
N LEU A 167 -37.04 35.95 20.65
CA LEU A 167 -38.24 36.67 20.24
C LEU A 167 -39.50 36.15 20.95
N GLN A 168 -39.64 34.83 21.10
CA GLN A 168 -40.75 34.24 21.86
C GLN A 168 -40.77 34.71 23.32
N ASP A 169 -39.60 34.75 23.98
CA ASP A 169 -39.48 35.28 25.34
C ASP A 169 -39.88 36.76 25.41
N THR A 170 -39.51 37.55 24.39
CA THR A 170 -39.88 38.97 24.31
C THR A 170 -41.38 39.15 24.12
N ILE A 171 -42.02 38.33 23.27
CA ILE A 171 -43.48 38.34 23.08
C ILE A 171 -44.19 38.01 24.39
N ALA A 172 -43.79 36.93 25.07
CA ALA A 172 -44.38 36.55 26.36
C ALA A 172 -44.28 37.68 27.40
N ARG A 173 -43.14 38.38 27.45
CA ARG A 173 -42.97 39.55 28.34
C ARG A 173 -43.89 40.72 27.96
N LEU A 174 -44.08 41.00 26.68
CA LEU A 174 -44.97 42.07 26.22
C LEU A 174 -46.44 41.74 26.48
N GLU A 175 -46.86 40.49 26.30
CA GLU A 175 -48.21 40.03 26.64
C GLU A 175 -48.51 40.19 28.14
N LEU A 176 -47.52 39.93 28.99
CA LEU A 176 -47.61 40.18 30.42
C LEU A 176 -47.81 41.68 30.70
N TYR A 177 -47.00 42.56 30.11
CA TYR A 177 -47.16 44.00 30.29
C TYR A 177 -48.50 44.52 29.79
N LEU A 178 -48.95 44.09 28.61
CA LEU A 178 -50.25 44.46 28.08
C LEU A 178 -51.38 44.04 29.03
N SER A 179 -51.26 42.85 29.63
CA SER A 179 -52.21 42.38 30.64
C SER A 179 -52.21 43.30 31.85
N MET A 180 -51.04 43.68 32.38
CA MET A 180 -50.93 44.63 33.50
C MET A 180 -51.59 45.98 33.18
N PHE A 181 -51.32 46.55 32.01
CA PHE A 181 -51.93 47.83 31.60
C PHE A 181 -53.46 47.76 31.46
N LYS A 182 -53.98 46.63 30.94
CA LYS A 182 -55.44 46.43 30.86
C LYS A 182 -56.05 46.36 32.27
N LEU A 183 -55.41 45.66 33.20
CA LEU A 183 -55.87 45.61 34.58
C LEU A 183 -55.83 47.01 35.21
N SER A 184 -54.72 47.75 35.09
CA SER A 184 -54.60 49.09 35.67
C SER A 184 -55.66 50.05 35.14
N ALA A 185 -55.92 50.08 33.83
CA ALA A 185 -56.95 50.93 33.23
C ALA A 185 -58.36 50.58 33.73
N VAL A 186 -58.66 49.29 33.91
CA VAL A 186 -59.92 48.84 34.54
C VAL A 186 -60.00 49.30 35.99
N THR A 187 -58.88 49.26 36.72
CA THR A 187 -58.84 49.69 38.12
C THR A 187 -59.02 51.20 38.26
N GLU A 188 -58.36 52.00 37.42
CA GLU A 188 -58.51 53.46 37.37
C GLU A 188 -59.96 53.86 37.06
N LYS A 189 -60.56 53.26 36.03
CA LYS A 189 -61.96 53.54 35.68
C LYS A 189 -62.93 53.14 36.80
N ALA A 190 -62.68 52.01 37.47
CA ALA A 190 -63.50 51.59 38.61
C ALA A 190 -63.37 52.55 39.80
N ILE A 191 -62.18 53.13 40.04
CA ILE A 191 -61.95 54.15 41.06
C ILE A 191 -62.65 55.47 40.69
N GLU A 192 -62.58 55.90 39.43
CA GLU A 192 -63.27 57.09 38.93
C GLU A 192 -64.80 56.94 39.06
N GLU A 193 -65.37 55.84 38.57
CA GLU A 193 -66.80 55.54 38.68
C GLU A 193 -67.25 55.50 40.16
N PHE A 194 -66.45 54.91 41.04
CA PHE A 194 -66.73 54.88 42.48
C PHE A 194 -66.66 56.28 43.12
N THR A 195 -65.75 57.13 42.67
CA THR A 195 -65.56 58.49 43.18
C THR A 195 -66.69 59.41 42.73
N GLU A 196 -67.08 59.37 41.46
CA GLU A 196 -68.23 60.11 40.92
C GLU A 196 -69.54 59.71 41.61
N TRP A 197 -69.76 58.40 41.80
CA TRP A 197 -70.98 57.91 42.43
C TRP A 197 -71.07 58.28 43.92
N ASN A 198 -69.94 58.30 44.65
CA ASN A 198 -69.91 58.81 46.03
C ASN A 198 -70.17 60.32 46.13
N ALA A 199 -69.81 61.11 45.10
CA ALA A 199 -70.11 62.54 45.09
C ALA A 199 -71.62 62.84 44.99
N VAL A 200 -72.41 61.92 44.41
CA VAL A 200 -73.88 62.02 44.26
C VAL A 200 -74.62 61.65 45.56
N ILE A 201 -74.05 60.81 46.41
CA ILE A 201 -74.69 60.36 47.66
C ILE A 201 -74.30 61.27 48.82
N ARG A 202 -74.85 62.48 48.80
CA ARG A 202 -74.80 63.40 49.94
C ARG A 202 -76.07 63.36 50.81
N ASP A 203 -77.11 62.63 50.39
CA ASP A 203 -78.35 62.47 51.13
C ASP A 203 -78.50 61.03 51.67
N GLY A 204 -78.31 60.88 52.98
CA GLY A 204 -78.18 59.62 53.69
C GLY A 204 -79.46 58.77 53.73
N ASN A 205 -79.45 57.64 53.01
CA ASN A 205 -80.46 56.58 53.18
C ASN A 205 -79.79 55.18 53.25
N THR A 206 -80.29 54.28 54.10
CA THR A 206 -79.67 52.97 54.42
C THR A 206 -79.83 51.90 53.34
N SER A 207 -80.81 52.03 52.43
CA SER A 207 -80.93 51.24 51.18
C SER A 207 -79.67 51.29 50.29
N THR A 208 -78.87 52.34 50.48
CA THR A 208 -77.67 52.63 49.68
C THR A 208 -76.46 51.79 50.07
N MET A 209 -76.42 51.21 51.29
CA MET A 209 -75.28 50.40 51.76
C MET A 209 -75.26 48.98 51.18
N GLN A 210 -76.43 48.37 50.98
CA GLN A 210 -76.54 47.08 50.29
C GLN A 210 -76.14 47.21 48.82
N LYS A 211 -76.63 48.26 48.15
CA LYS A 211 -76.25 48.60 46.76
C LYS A 211 -74.75 48.93 46.64
N LYS A 212 -74.16 49.60 47.64
CA LYS A 212 -72.70 49.80 47.75
C LYS A 212 -71.95 48.47 47.80
N ARG A 213 -72.41 47.53 48.63
CA ARG A 213 -71.80 46.21 48.76
C ARG A 213 -71.90 45.42 47.46
N ASP A 214 -73.07 45.41 46.83
CA ASP A 214 -73.32 44.67 45.59
C ASP A 214 -72.57 45.27 44.38
N PHE A 215 -72.44 46.59 44.31
CA PHE A 215 -71.66 47.27 43.26
C PHE A 215 -70.16 47.01 43.40
N ILE A 216 -69.60 47.13 44.61
CA ILE A 216 -68.19 46.84 44.88
C ILE A 216 -67.89 45.36 44.61
N LEU A 217 -68.75 44.44 45.07
CA LEU A 217 -68.65 43.01 44.75
C LEU A 217 -68.73 42.75 43.25
N GLY A 218 -69.62 43.44 42.54
CA GLY A 218 -69.74 43.37 41.08
C GLY A 218 -68.45 43.79 40.38
N LYS A 219 -67.88 44.94 40.76
CA LYS A 219 -66.65 45.47 40.16
C LYS A 219 -65.40 44.66 40.52
N MET A 220 -65.32 44.16 41.75
CA MET A 220 -64.27 43.20 42.13
C MET A 220 -64.39 41.91 41.32
N LYS A 221 -65.60 41.39 41.12
CA LYS A 221 -65.83 40.19 40.30
C LYS A 221 -65.51 40.44 38.82
N GLU A 222 -65.72 41.66 38.32
CA GLU A 222 -65.38 42.05 36.95
C GLU A 222 -63.87 42.22 36.75
N ALA A 223 -63.17 42.81 37.73
CA ALA A 223 -61.72 43.03 37.71
C ALA A 223 -60.90 41.76 37.93
N PHE A 224 -61.39 40.82 38.77
CA PHE A 224 -60.65 39.62 39.19
C PHE A 224 -61.21 38.31 38.61
N GLY A 225 -62.37 38.35 37.94
CA GLY A 225 -63.21 37.21 37.56
C GLY A 225 -62.67 36.25 36.51
N SER A 226 -61.37 36.23 36.24
CA SER A 226 -60.77 35.17 35.41
C SER A 226 -59.47 34.57 35.96
N LYS A 227 -58.93 35.05 37.09
CA LYS A 227 -57.61 34.57 37.59
C LYS A 227 -57.62 33.90 38.98
N MET A 228 -58.70 34.00 39.75
CA MET A 228 -58.81 33.28 41.03
C MET A 228 -59.66 32.02 40.80
N ALA A 229 -59.01 30.87 40.64
CA ALA A 229 -59.66 29.60 40.31
C ALA A 229 -60.52 29.04 41.47
N ASP A 230 -60.34 29.52 42.71
CA ASP A 230 -61.16 29.14 43.85
C ASP A 230 -62.07 30.28 44.29
N ALA A 231 -63.38 30.07 44.13
CA ALA A 231 -64.41 31.01 44.53
C ALA A 231 -64.49 31.19 46.06
N GLU A 232 -63.99 30.23 46.86
CA GLU A 232 -64.03 30.32 48.32
C GLU A 232 -62.87 31.11 48.91
N GLU A 233 -61.66 31.05 48.35
CA GLU A 233 -60.57 31.96 48.76
C GLU A 233 -60.92 33.43 48.47
N PHE A 234 -61.53 33.70 47.31
CA PHE A 234 -62.00 35.05 46.96
C PHE A 234 -63.08 35.55 47.94
N LYS A 235 -64.01 34.68 48.37
CA LYS A 235 -65.03 35.02 49.37
C LYS A 235 -64.41 35.25 50.74
N ALA A 236 -63.46 34.42 51.17
CA ALA A 236 -62.78 34.57 52.46
C ALA A 236 -62.05 35.91 52.55
N LEU A 237 -61.34 36.30 51.50
CA LEU A 237 -60.63 37.57 51.45
C LEU A 237 -61.53 38.79 51.24
N ALA A 238 -62.63 38.65 50.52
CA ALA A 238 -63.66 39.68 50.48
C ALA A 238 -64.28 39.91 51.87
N VAL A 239 -64.45 38.85 52.67
CA VAL A 239 -64.92 38.94 54.06
C VAL A 239 -63.88 39.61 54.96
N GLU A 240 -62.61 39.18 54.93
CA GLU A 240 -61.53 39.81 55.71
C GLU A 240 -61.35 41.30 55.37
N PHE A 241 -61.37 41.64 54.07
CA PHE A 241 -61.31 43.02 53.62
C PHE A 241 -62.48 43.84 54.19
N TRP A 242 -63.68 43.26 54.21
CA TRP A 242 -64.87 43.94 54.70
C TRP A 242 -64.88 44.12 56.22
N GLU A 243 -64.38 43.13 56.97
CA GLU A 243 -64.17 43.22 58.42
C GLU A 243 -63.13 44.29 58.76
N LYS A 244 -61.99 44.31 58.05
CA LYS A 244 -60.94 45.32 58.26
C LYS A 244 -61.42 46.73 57.93
N ARG A 245 -62.19 46.89 56.84
CA ARG A 245 -62.83 48.16 56.50
C ARG A 245 -63.81 48.59 57.57
N ASN A 246 -64.62 47.68 58.11
CA ASN A 246 -65.56 47.99 59.18
C ASN A 246 -64.86 48.43 60.47
N GLU A 247 -63.77 47.76 60.88
CA GLU A 247 -62.95 48.16 62.02
C GLU A 247 -62.33 49.56 61.86
N LEU A 248 -62.09 50.00 60.63
CA LEU A 248 -61.45 51.28 60.33
C LEU A 248 -62.46 52.44 60.16
N VAL A 249 -63.71 52.15 59.79
CA VAL A 249 -64.76 53.15 59.53
C VAL A 249 -65.72 53.31 60.73
N HIS A 250 -65.77 52.32 61.62
CA HIS A 250 -66.59 52.32 62.82
C HIS A 250 -65.72 52.20 64.07
N ASP A 251 -66.13 52.85 65.16
CA ASP A 251 -65.49 52.62 66.46
C ASP A 251 -65.85 51.24 67.04
N LYS A 252 -65.25 50.88 68.18
CA LYS A 252 -65.49 49.58 68.86
C LYS A 252 -66.95 49.37 69.29
N THR A 253 -67.79 50.39 69.23
CA THR A 253 -69.22 50.33 69.52
C THR A 253 -70.10 50.29 68.25
N GLY A 254 -69.48 50.29 67.05
CA GLY A 254 -70.18 50.14 65.78
C GLY A 254 -70.76 51.45 65.22
N THR A 255 -70.46 52.60 65.84
CA THR A 255 -71.02 53.89 65.40
C THR A 255 -70.21 54.45 64.22
N VAL A 256 -70.89 54.99 63.21
CA VAL A 256 -70.27 55.58 62.00
C VAL A 256 -69.46 56.81 62.40
N ILE A 257 -68.17 56.86 62.04
CA ILE A 257 -67.33 58.06 62.24
C ILE A 257 -67.73 59.09 61.17
N HIS A 258 -68.63 60.02 61.53
CA HIS A 258 -69.25 60.96 60.57
C HIS A 258 -68.32 62.05 59.99
N SER A 259 -67.04 62.07 60.35
CA SER A 259 -66.02 62.82 59.59
C SER A 259 -64.66 62.16 59.77
N MET A 260 -64.21 61.45 58.74
CA MET A 260 -62.87 60.87 58.73
C MET A 260 -61.90 61.95 58.23
N ASP A 261 -60.92 62.33 59.04
CA ASP A 261 -59.91 63.30 58.63
C ASP A 261 -59.05 62.74 57.48
N HIS A 262 -58.49 63.66 56.69
CA HIS A 262 -57.78 63.30 55.47
C HIS A 262 -56.55 62.41 55.71
N GLY A 263 -55.89 62.54 56.86
CA GLY A 263 -54.74 61.71 57.24
C GLY A 263 -55.16 60.27 57.55
N ARG A 264 -56.29 60.09 58.25
CA ARG A 264 -56.88 58.75 58.46
C ARG A 264 -57.36 58.12 57.16
N TYR A 265 -57.99 58.89 56.27
CA TYR A 265 -58.40 58.42 54.95
C TYR A 265 -57.22 57.91 54.12
N VAL A 266 -56.13 58.68 54.04
CA VAL A 266 -54.91 58.29 53.33
C VAL A 266 -54.29 57.03 53.93
N CYS A 267 -54.29 56.89 55.25
CA CYS A 267 -53.78 55.70 55.94
C CYS A 267 -54.63 54.46 55.67
N VAL A 268 -55.95 54.60 55.53
CA VAL A 268 -56.86 53.51 55.14
C VAL A 268 -56.64 53.12 53.68
N CYS A 269 -56.53 54.08 52.76
CA CYS A 269 -56.23 53.80 51.35
C CYS A 269 -54.88 53.10 51.17
N ALA A 270 -53.84 53.52 51.91
CA ALA A 270 -52.52 52.88 51.88
C ALA A 270 -52.58 51.42 52.34
N LYS A 271 -53.32 51.11 53.42
CA LYS A 271 -53.48 49.74 53.92
C LYS A 271 -54.31 48.85 52.98
N ILE A 272 -55.31 49.42 52.30
CA ILE A 272 -56.07 48.71 51.27
C ILE A 272 -55.16 48.38 50.07
N MET A 273 -54.33 49.32 49.65
CA MET A 273 -53.35 49.12 48.57
C MET A 273 -52.28 48.09 48.94
N GLU A 274 -51.77 48.09 50.19
CA GLU A 274 -50.84 47.06 50.67
C GLU A 274 -51.48 45.66 50.70
N ALA A 275 -52.75 45.55 51.14
CA ALA A 275 -53.47 44.29 51.13
C ALA A 275 -53.67 43.76 49.70
N LEU A 276 -54.02 44.63 48.75
CA LEU A 276 -54.14 44.26 47.33
C LEU A 276 -52.79 43.84 46.73
N ALA A 277 -51.69 44.52 47.08
CA ALA A 277 -50.36 44.16 46.61
C ALA A 277 -49.82 42.85 47.21
N ALA A 278 -50.16 42.54 48.47
CA ALA A 278 -49.88 41.23 49.06
C ALA A 278 -50.67 40.11 48.36
N PHE A 279 -51.91 40.42 47.98
CA PHE A 279 -52.78 39.53 47.23
C PHE A 279 -52.23 39.22 45.82
N GLU A 280 -51.73 40.23 45.13
CA GLU A 280 -51.11 40.08 43.80
C GLU A 280 -49.84 39.22 43.81
N ARG A 281 -49.04 39.29 44.90
CA ARG A 281 -47.84 38.44 45.06
C ARG A 281 -48.19 36.97 45.35
N ALA A 282 -49.28 36.71 46.06
CA ALA A 282 -49.72 35.34 46.36
C ALA A 282 -50.22 34.59 45.11
N ILE A 283 -50.64 35.32 44.07
CA ILE A 283 -51.12 34.76 42.79
C ILE A 283 -49.96 34.46 41.81
N LEU A 284 -48.75 34.96 42.07
CA LEU A 284 -47.57 34.82 41.20
C LEU A 284 -46.58 33.71 41.63
N LEU A 285 -46.88 32.94 42.68
CA LEU A 285 -46.20 31.68 43.04
C LEU A 285 -46.95 30.49 42.45
#